data_AF-A0A4R7RMC6-F1
#
_entry.id   AF-A0A4R7RMC6-F1
#
_cell.length_a   1.000
_cell.length_b   1.000
_cell.length_c   1.000
_cell.angle_alpha   90.00
_cell.angle_beta   90.00
_cell.angle_gamma   90.00
#
_symmetry.space_group_name_H-M   'P 1'
#
loop_
_entity.id
_entity.type
_entity.pdbx_description
1 polymer ?
#
loop_
_entity_poly.entity_id
_entity_poly.type
_entity_poly.pdbx_seq_one_letter_code
_entity_poly.pdbx_strand_id
1 'polypeptide(L)' 'MHLELEGKFTSFILSGGGGARIRKLTNTERKMPYGLDINGFTHLQIQPDSLTFTHHGLDGGVLHRFVKKLDGSVVM' A
#
# COMPACT_ATOMS: atom_id res chain seq x y z
N MET A 1 -0.87 8.67 1.93
CA MET A 1 -0.81 9.00 0.49
C MET A 1 -2.12 8.54 -0.14
N HIS A 2 -2.82 9.39 -0.90
CA HIS A 2 -3.87 8.96 -1.81
C HIS A 2 -3.35 9.04 -3.24
N LEU A 3 -3.82 8.16 -4.12
CA LEU A 3 -3.54 8.26 -5.55
C LEU A 3 -4.84 8.15 -6.33
N GLU A 4 -5.10 9.19 -7.09
CA GLU A 4 -6.22 9.31 -8.00
C GLU A 4 -5.73 9.09 -9.43
N LEU A 5 -6.49 8.33 -10.19
CA LEU A 5 -6.34 8.19 -11.64
C LEU A 5 -7.65 8.65 -12.24
N GLU A 6 -7.60 9.56 -13.22
CA GLU A 6 -8.79 10.12 -13.83
C GLU A 6 -9.74 9.01 -14.32
N GLY A 7 -10.99 9.07 -13.89
CA GLY A 7 -12.02 8.09 -14.25
C GLY A 7 -11.87 6.70 -13.60
N LYS A 8 -10.99 6.51 -12.60
CA LYS A 8 -10.79 5.23 -11.91
C LYS A 8 -10.95 5.34 -10.40
N PHE A 9 -11.15 4.19 -9.74
CA PHE A 9 -11.27 4.14 -8.28
C PHE A 9 -9.99 4.58 -7.57
N THR A 10 -10.12 5.53 -6.65
CA THR A 10 -9.02 6.05 -5.82
C THR A 10 -8.52 4.98 -4.86
N SER A 11 -7.19 4.79 -4.79
CA SER A 11 -6.59 3.93 -3.76
C SER A 11 -5.96 4.75 -2.66
N PHE A 12 -6.14 4.26 -1.43
CA PHE A 12 -5.58 4.83 -0.23
C PHE A 12 -4.40 4.00 0.23
N ILE A 13 -3.25 4.65 0.40
CA ILE A 13 -2.02 4.02 0.83
C ILE A 13 -1.52 4.72 2.09
N LEU A 14 -1.50 3.98 3.18
CA LEU A 14 -0.93 4.42 4.45
C LEU A 14 0.51 3.90 4.53
N SER A 15 1.47 4.82 4.50
CA SER A 15 2.91 4.55 4.58
C SER A 15 3.57 5.55 5.53
N GLY A 16 3.12 5.55 6.79
CA GLY A 16 3.62 6.46 7.83
C GLY A 16 4.72 5.87 8.73
N GLY A 17 5.08 4.60 8.56
CA GLY A 17 6.03 3.86 9.41
C GLY A 17 7.51 4.06 9.06
N GLY A 18 7.91 5.21 8.53
CA GLY A 18 9.27 5.42 7.99
C GLY A 18 10.38 5.56 9.05
N GLY A 19 10.08 5.50 10.36
CA GLY A 19 11.09 5.62 11.43
C GLY A 19 10.63 6.28 12.72
N ALA A 20 9.43 6.87 12.77
CA ALA A 20 8.83 7.38 14.01
C ALA A 20 8.24 6.24 14.87
N ARG A 21 7.96 6.51 16.16
CA ARG A 21 7.36 5.52 17.06
C ARG A 21 6.04 4.97 16.49
N ILE A 22 5.99 3.65 16.32
CA ILE A 22 4.82 2.94 15.80
C ILE A 22 3.62 3.15 16.74
N ARG A 23 2.47 3.50 16.17
CA ARG A 23 1.18 3.47 16.86
C ARG A 23 0.52 2.12 16.64
N LYS A 24 0.17 1.43 17.73
CA LYS A 24 -0.58 0.17 17.64
C LYS A 24 -1.94 0.40 17.01
N LEU A 25 -2.38 -0.57 16.21
CA LEU A 25 -3.74 -0.60 15.70
C LEU A 25 -4.71 -0.76 16.88
N THR A 26 -5.64 0.19 17.04
CA THR A 26 -6.58 0.21 18.16
C THR A 26 -7.86 -0.59 17.90
N ASN A 27 -8.15 -0.89 16.63
CA ASN A 27 -9.32 -1.67 16.23
C ASN A 27 -8.86 -3.06 15.77
N THR A 28 -8.64 -3.95 16.73
CA THR A 28 -8.18 -5.33 16.51
C THR A 28 -9.30 -6.27 16.08
N GLU A 29 -10.57 -5.89 16.29
CA GLU A 29 -11.75 -6.68 15.90
C GLU A 29 -12.04 -6.59 14.41
N ARG A 30 -11.73 -5.46 13.78
CA ARG A 30 -11.81 -5.31 12.34
C ARG A 30 -10.64 -6.08 11.73
N LYS A 31 -10.91 -7.24 11.15
CA LYS A 31 -9.98 -7.94 10.24
C LYS A 31 -9.72 -7.03 9.03
N MET A 32 -8.79 -6.09 9.17
CA MET A 32 -8.25 -5.32 8.06
C MET A 32 -7.19 -6.21 7.39
N PRO A 33 -7.42 -6.70 6.16
CA PRO A 33 -6.49 -7.63 5.52
C PRO A 33 -5.10 -7.03 5.26
N TYR A 34 -4.96 -5.70 5.34
CA TYR A 34 -3.74 -4.97 4.91
C TYR A 34 -3.17 -4.02 5.98
N GLY A 35 -3.66 -4.07 7.22
CA GLY A 35 -3.19 -3.19 8.30
C GLY A 35 -2.09 -3.85 9.13
N LEU A 36 -0.90 -3.23 9.20
CA LEU A 36 0.22 -3.66 10.05
C LEU A 36 0.79 -2.47 10.82
N ASP A 37 1.02 -2.63 12.12
CA ASP A 37 1.72 -1.67 12.98
C ASP A 37 3.23 -1.95 12.96
N ILE A 38 3.85 -1.75 11.80
CA ILE A 38 5.29 -1.96 11.62
C ILE A 38 5.93 -0.77 10.90
N ASN A 39 7.25 -0.68 11.03
CA ASN A 39 8.04 0.23 10.23
C ASN A 39 8.29 -0.36 8.84
N GLY A 40 8.32 0.51 7.83
CA GLY A 40 8.42 0.10 6.44
C GLY A 40 8.20 1.27 5.49
N PHE A 41 8.19 0.97 4.20
CA PHE A 41 8.00 1.96 3.14
C PHE A 41 7.21 1.38 1.96
N THR A 42 6.63 2.26 1.16
CA THR A 42 6.03 1.90 -0.13
C THR A 42 6.98 2.20 -1.27
N HIS A 43 7.17 1.22 -2.13
CA HIS A 43 7.77 1.40 -3.44
C HIS A 43 6.67 1.48 -4.51
N LEU A 44 6.65 2.59 -5.26
CA LEU A 44 5.78 2.79 -6.41
C LEU A 44 6.58 2.63 -7.70
N GLN A 45 6.18 1.69 -8.54
CA GLN A 45 6.72 1.52 -9.88
C GLN A 45 5.67 1.91 -10.93
N ILE A 46 6.02 2.86 -11.78
CA ILE A 46 5.19 3.38 -12.86
C ILE A 46 5.65 2.76 -14.18
N GLN A 47 4.72 2.16 -14.92
CA GLN A 47 4.93 1.57 -16.25
C GLN A 47 3.88 2.11 -17.23
N PRO A 48 4.09 1.98 -18.55
CA PRO A 48 3.13 2.48 -19.55
C PRO A 48 1.72 1.91 -19.39
N ASP A 49 1.59 0.67 -18.92
CA ASP A 49 0.32 -0.07 -18.82
C ASP A 49 -0.18 -0.28 -17.38
N SER A 50 0.61 0.13 -16.39
CA SER A 50 0.36 -0.27 -15.01
C SER A 50 1.09 0.52 -13.94
N LEU A 51 0.50 0.51 -12.75
CA LEU A 51 1.11 1.00 -11.51
C LEU A 51 1.23 -0.14 -10.52
N THR A 52 2.44 -0.41 -10.05
CA THR A 52 2.69 -1.42 -9.02
C THR A 52 3.02 -0.75 -7.71
N PHE A 53 2.33 -1.16 -6.65
CA PHE A 53 2.56 -0.72 -5.28
C PHE A 53 3.07 -1.90 -4.48
N THR A 54 4.21 -1.72 -3.82
CA THR A 54 4.79 -2.76 -2.96
C THR A 54 5.12 -2.14 -1.60
N HIS A 55 4.55 -2.69 -0.54
CA HIS A 55 4.94 -2.36 0.83
C HIS A 55 6.05 -3.30 1.26
N HIS A 56 7.15 -2.70 1.74
CA HIS A 56 8.29 -3.42 2.28
C HIS A 56 8.42 -3.20 3.79
N GLY A 57 8.76 -4.26 4.50
CA GLY A 57 9.23 -4.19 5.88
C GLY A 57 10.67 -3.66 5.96
N LEU A 58 11.16 -3.46 7.19
CA LEU A 58 12.54 -3.01 7.42
C LEU A 58 13.60 -4.00 6.93
N ASP A 59 13.25 -5.28 6.84
CA ASP A 59 14.10 -6.34 6.28
C ASP A 59 14.11 -6.35 4.74
N GLY A 60 13.35 -5.46 4.11
CA GLY A 60 13.13 -5.44 2.66
C GLY A 60 12.11 -6.47 2.15
N GLY A 61 11.55 -7.29 3.04
CA GLY A 61 10.53 -8.28 2.70
C GLY A 61 9.24 -7.64 2.23
N VAL A 62 8.57 -8.28 1.26
CA VAL A 62 7.28 -7.79 0.74
C VAL A 62 6.16 -8.16 1.71
N LEU A 63 5.45 -7.15 2.20
CA LEU A 63 4.31 -7.29 3.12
C LEU A 63 2.99 -7.32 2.37
N HIS A 64 2.87 -6.46 1.37
CA HIS A 64 1.69 -6.33 0.53
C HIS A 64 2.09 -5.82 -0.84
N ARG A 65 1.42 -6.33 -1.88
CA ARG A 65 1.59 -5.85 -3.24
C ARG A 65 0.23 -5.79 -3.91
N PHE A 66 0.06 -4.80 -4.78
CA PHE A 66 -1.01 -4.84 -5.77
C PHE A 66 -0.62 -4.03 -7.01
N VAL A 67 -1.26 -4.34 -8.12
CA VAL A 67 -1.05 -3.72 -9.43
C VAL A 67 -2.37 -3.15 -9.93
N LYS A 68 -2.37 -1.86 -10.29
CA LYS A 68 -3.45 -1.24 -11.06
C LYS A 68 -3.11 -1.28 -12.55
N LYS A 69 -4.04 -1.74 -13.37
CA LYS A 69 -3.94 -1.72 -14.84
C LYS A 69 -4.76 -0.57 -15.43
N LEU A 70 -4.47 -0.20 -16.69
CA LEU A 70 -5.18 0.87 -17.40
C LEU A 70 -6.68 0.59 -17.60
N ASP A 71 -7.05 -0.69 -17.73
CA ASP A 71 -8.45 -1.10 -17.82
C ASP A 71 -9.21 -0.86 -16.50
N GLY A 72 -8.49 -0.60 -15.39
CA GLY A 72 -9.04 -0.38 -14.05
C GLY A 72 -9.05 -1.64 -13.19
N SER A 73 -8.59 -2.78 -13.71
CA SER A 73 -8.42 -4.00 -12.93
C SER A 73 -7.33 -3.84 -11.87
N VAL A 74 -7.52 -4.54 -10.76
CA VAL A 74 -6.57 -4.60 -9.64
C VAL A 74 -6.18 -6.05 -9.42
N VAL A 75 -4.87 -6.32 -9.44
CA VAL A 75 -4.28 -7.63 -9.16
C VAL A 75 -3.53 -7.55 -7.85
N MET A 76 -3.73 -8.51 -6.94
CA MET A 76 -3.02 -8.62 -5.67
C MET A 76 -1.77 -9.48 -5.85
#